data_AF-A0A9P4R6V6-F1
#
_entry.id   AF-A0A9P4R6V6-F1
#
_cell.length_a   1.000
_cell.length_b   1.000
_cell.length_c   1.000
_cell.angle_alpha   90.00
_cell.angle_beta   90.00
_cell.angle_gamma   90.00
#
_symmetry.space_group_name_H-M   'P 1'
#
loop_
_entity.id
_entity.type
_entity.pdbx_description
1 polymer ?
#
loop_
_entity_poly.entity_id
_entity_poly.type
_entity_poly.pdbx_seq_one_letter_code
_entity_poly.pdbx_strand_id
1 'polypeptide(L)'
;MEYLVGDDETDFQRPHIDGAILQGGLSDREAFSDLMAKEGPDTKENYDMIIALAKEMVDEGRGLEMMARTDNPVADLFGAPMTAYRTHSLLSVGGDDDYFSSDLPDSRLAATFGNIPRDTPIMFLLGAADPYIPDTVDRVALVRRWTDAVRAGGGFVDDLNGGVPPEMTHNLNDEGAENAIQDLVQRVVGFLHRVDSELVQGSARLYSL
;
A
#
# COMPACT_ATOMS: atom_id res chain seq x y z
N MET A 1 4.58 4.86 0.80
CA MET A 1 5.39 4.40 -0.34
C MET A 1 6.36 5.47 -0.82
N GLU A 2 5.94 6.74 -0.86
CA GLU A 2 6.74 7.88 -1.30
C GLU A 2 8.22 7.80 -0.93
N TYR A 3 8.58 7.64 0.36
CA TYR A 3 9.98 7.56 0.79
C TYR A 3 10.82 6.51 0.02
N LEU A 4 10.22 5.35 -0.28
CA LEU A 4 10.88 4.19 -0.87
C LEU A 4 10.96 4.24 -2.41
N VAL A 5 9.97 4.84 -3.07
CA VAL A 5 9.81 4.73 -4.55
C VAL A 5 9.50 6.05 -5.26
N GLY A 6 9.29 7.13 -4.51
CA GLY A 6 9.01 8.46 -5.05
C GLY A 6 10.28 9.12 -5.57
N ASP A 7 10.10 10.16 -6.38
CA ASP A 7 11.20 10.76 -7.12
C ASP A 7 12.22 11.43 -6.19
N ASP A 8 13.50 11.33 -6.57
CA ASP A 8 14.63 12.00 -5.91
C ASP A 8 14.67 13.52 -6.21
N GLU A 9 13.58 14.14 -6.66
CA GLU A 9 13.51 15.57 -7.03
C GLU A 9 13.69 16.54 -5.86
N THR A 10 13.86 16.03 -4.64
CA THR A 10 14.15 16.87 -3.48
C THR A 10 15.66 17.16 -3.39
N ASP A 11 16.03 18.41 -3.06
CA ASP A 11 17.41 18.81 -2.70
C ASP A 11 18.01 18.04 -1.49
N PHE A 12 17.24 17.13 -0.90
CA PHE A 12 17.59 16.31 0.25
C PHE A 12 17.77 14.86 -0.18
N GLN A 13 18.97 14.31 0.02
CA GLN A 13 19.22 12.89 -0.18
C GLN A 13 18.58 12.09 0.96
N ARG A 14 17.59 11.26 0.62
CA ARG A 14 16.92 10.38 1.58
C ARG A 14 17.93 9.36 2.14
N PRO A 15 18.02 9.19 3.48
CA PRO A 15 18.82 8.11 4.07
C PRO A 15 18.47 6.73 3.50
N HIS A 16 19.51 5.90 3.33
CA HIS A 16 19.39 4.51 2.90
C HIS A 16 18.48 3.69 3.83
N ILE A 17 17.74 2.74 3.26
CA ILE A 17 16.92 1.76 3.97
C ILE A 17 17.51 0.36 3.75
N ASP A 18 17.91 -0.31 4.83
CA ASP A 18 18.50 -1.66 4.78
C ASP A 18 17.46 -2.78 4.54
N GLY A 19 16.17 -2.47 4.70
CA GLY A 19 15.07 -3.39 4.42
C GLY A 19 13.71 -2.74 4.68
N ALA A 20 12.68 -3.19 3.96
CA ALA A 20 11.32 -2.68 4.07
C ALA A 20 10.31 -3.80 4.36
N ILE A 21 9.35 -3.54 5.24
CA ILE A 21 8.22 -4.44 5.51
C ILE A 21 6.93 -3.66 5.25
N LEU A 22 6.07 -4.19 4.39
CA LEU A 22 4.74 -3.64 4.11
C LEU A 22 3.68 -4.59 4.65
N GLN A 23 3.18 -4.32 5.86
CA GLN A 23 2.05 -5.02 6.47
C GLN A 23 0.76 -4.24 6.20
N GLY A 24 -0.29 -4.93 5.76
CA GLY A 24 -1.61 -4.32 5.54
C GLY A 24 -1.66 -3.34 4.37
N GLY A 25 -0.71 -3.44 3.41
CA GLY A 25 -0.71 -2.62 2.20
C GLY A 25 -1.88 -2.99 1.29
N LEU A 26 -3.01 -2.27 1.43
CA LEU A 26 -4.22 -2.44 0.63
C LEU A 26 -4.68 -1.10 0.04
N SER A 27 -5.62 -1.15 -0.90
CA SER A 27 -6.15 0.04 -1.55
C SER A 27 -7.29 0.67 -0.75
N ASP A 28 -7.06 1.89 -0.24
CA ASP A 28 -8.12 2.70 0.37
C ASP A 28 -9.28 2.91 -0.63
N ARG A 29 -8.96 3.15 -1.91
CA ARG A 29 -9.95 3.29 -2.98
C ARG A 29 -10.86 2.06 -3.10
N GLU A 30 -10.29 0.86 -3.17
CA GLU A 30 -11.08 -0.37 -3.32
C GLU A 30 -11.84 -0.71 -2.03
N ALA A 31 -11.21 -0.54 -0.86
CA ALA A 31 -11.84 -0.75 0.44
C ALA A 31 -13.06 0.14 0.62
N PHE A 32 -12.90 1.44 0.37
CA PHE A 32 -13.97 2.42 0.56
C PHE A 32 -15.08 2.23 -0.48
N SER A 33 -14.73 1.98 -1.75
CA SER A 33 -15.72 1.70 -2.79
C SER A 33 -16.58 0.47 -2.44
N ASP A 34 -15.98 -0.59 -1.90
CA ASP A 34 -16.69 -1.80 -1.47
C ASP A 34 -17.58 -1.55 -0.25
N LEU A 35 -17.09 -0.81 0.75
CA LEU A 35 -17.89 -0.40 1.92
C LEU A 35 -19.13 0.39 1.49
N MET A 36 -18.97 1.39 0.62
CA MET A 36 -20.09 2.21 0.13
C MET A 36 -21.09 1.39 -0.70
N ALA A 37 -20.60 0.46 -1.51
CA ALA A 37 -21.46 -0.45 -2.26
C ALA A 37 -22.28 -1.38 -1.35
N LYS A 38 -21.70 -1.82 -0.22
CA LYS A 38 -22.38 -2.62 0.80
C LYS A 38 -23.41 -1.82 1.60
N GLU A 39 -23.22 -0.52 1.79
CA GLU A 39 -24.20 0.36 2.43
C GLU A 39 -25.44 0.60 1.56
N GLY A 40 -25.25 0.79 0.25
CA GLY A 40 -26.35 0.87 -0.70
C GLY A 40 -26.04 1.68 -1.96
N PRO A 41 -26.91 1.58 -3.00
CA PRO A 41 -26.68 2.26 -4.27
C PRO A 41 -26.62 3.79 -4.14
N ASP A 42 -27.50 4.39 -3.32
CA ASP A 42 -27.54 5.84 -3.12
C ASP A 42 -26.26 6.35 -2.44
N THR A 43 -25.75 5.62 -1.44
CA THR A 43 -24.48 5.94 -0.79
C THR A 43 -23.33 5.83 -1.79
N LYS A 44 -23.31 4.77 -2.60
CA LYS A 44 -22.27 4.56 -3.60
C LYS A 44 -22.26 5.64 -4.68
N GLU A 45 -23.43 6.04 -5.16
CA GLU A 45 -23.57 7.13 -6.14
C GLU A 45 -23.06 8.46 -5.55
N ASN A 46 -23.44 8.78 -4.31
CA ASN A 46 -22.95 9.99 -3.65
C ASN A 46 -21.43 9.95 -3.44
N TYR A 47 -20.87 8.81 -3.03
CA TYR A 47 -19.42 8.59 -2.93
C TYR A 47 -18.70 8.86 -4.25
N ASP A 48 -19.22 8.34 -5.37
CA ASP A 48 -18.65 8.57 -6.70
C ASP A 48 -18.71 10.03 -7.12
N MET A 49 -19.80 10.73 -6.78
CA MET A 49 -19.93 12.18 -7.02
C MET A 49 -18.89 12.98 -6.23
N ILE A 50 -18.62 12.61 -4.97
CA ILE A 50 -17.60 13.28 -4.13
C ILE A 50 -16.20 13.10 -4.73
N ILE A 51 -15.87 11.91 -5.22
CA ILE A 51 -14.57 11.66 -5.87
C ILE A 51 -14.45 12.47 -7.16
N ALA A 52 -15.51 12.50 -7.97
CA ALA A 52 -15.53 13.27 -9.22
C ALA A 52 -15.33 14.77 -8.95
N LEU A 53 -16.03 15.31 -7.95
CA LEU A 53 -15.88 16.71 -7.54
C LEU A 53 -14.47 17.01 -7.01
N ALA A 54 -13.91 16.11 -6.20
CA ALA A 54 -12.54 16.26 -5.70
C ALA A 54 -11.53 16.36 -6.85
N LYS A 55 -11.69 15.49 -7.87
CA LYS A 55 -10.87 15.53 -9.08
C LYS A 55 -11.04 16.86 -9.84
N GLU A 56 -12.28 17.30 -10.07
CA GLU A 56 -12.57 18.58 -10.73
C GLU A 56 -11.90 19.75 -10.02
N MET A 57 -12.03 19.82 -8.70
CA MET A 57 -11.37 20.86 -7.90
C MET A 57 -9.85 20.81 -8.01
N VAL A 58 -9.24 19.62 -8.06
CA VAL A 58 -7.79 19.50 -8.30
C VAL A 58 -7.41 20.03 -9.68
N ASP A 59 -8.14 19.64 -10.72
CA ASP A 59 -7.92 20.08 -12.11
C ASP A 59 -8.06 21.61 -12.25
N GLU A 60 -8.93 22.24 -11.45
CA GLU A 60 -9.12 23.71 -11.37
C GLU A 60 -8.07 24.45 -10.53
N GLY A 61 -7.09 23.75 -9.94
CA GLY A 61 -6.09 24.34 -9.05
C GLY A 61 -6.60 24.64 -7.63
N ARG A 62 -7.74 24.05 -7.26
CA ARG A 62 -8.43 24.20 -5.96
C ARG A 62 -8.21 23.01 -5.03
N GLY A 63 -7.15 22.22 -5.27
CA GLY A 63 -6.85 21.01 -4.51
C GLY A 63 -6.69 21.20 -3.00
N LEU A 64 -6.30 22.41 -2.55
CA LEU A 64 -6.16 22.72 -1.12
C LEU A 64 -7.47 23.15 -0.44
N GLU A 65 -8.55 23.33 -1.19
CA GLU A 65 -9.86 23.63 -0.61
C GLU A 65 -10.43 22.40 0.11
N MET A 66 -11.18 22.64 1.19
CA MET A 66 -11.83 21.59 1.97
C MET A 66 -13.08 21.08 1.24
N MET A 67 -13.24 19.76 1.19
CA MET A 67 -14.48 19.14 0.72
C MET A 67 -15.62 19.42 1.71
N ALA A 68 -16.85 19.47 1.19
CA ALA A 68 -18.04 19.64 2.03
C ALA A 68 -18.12 18.51 3.07
N ARG A 69 -18.50 18.85 4.31
CA ARG A 69 -18.72 17.86 5.37
C ARG A 69 -20.13 17.29 5.35
N THR A 70 -21.11 18.10 5.01
CA THR A 70 -22.51 17.69 4.93
C THR A 70 -22.73 16.84 3.67
N ASP A 71 -23.53 15.77 3.80
CA ASP A 71 -23.87 14.85 2.71
C ASP A 71 -22.63 14.26 2.00
N ASN A 72 -21.55 14.05 2.74
CA ASN A 72 -20.30 13.52 2.22
C ASN A 72 -19.92 12.21 2.95
N PRO A 73 -20.17 11.03 2.34
CA PRO A 73 -19.88 9.75 2.95
C PRO A 73 -18.38 9.55 3.23
N VAL A 74 -17.51 10.21 2.46
CA VAL A 74 -16.05 10.17 2.70
C VAL A 74 -15.71 10.89 4.00
N ALA A 75 -16.31 12.05 4.27
CA ALA A 75 -16.08 12.81 5.49
C ALA A 75 -16.60 12.07 6.74
N ASP A 76 -17.74 11.38 6.61
CA ASP A 76 -18.32 10.57 7.68
C ASP A 76 -17.43 9.36 8.02
N LEU A 77 -16.92 8.68 6.99
CA LEU A 77 -16.08 7.49 7.15
C LEU A 77 -14.71 7.81 7.78
N PHE A 78 -14.06 8.90 7.35
CA PHE A 78 -12.78 9.32 7.93
C PHE A 78 -12.92 10.07 9.27
N GLY A 79 -14.12 10.54 9.61
CA GLY A 79 -14.37 11.33 10.83
C GLY A 79 -13.66 12.68 10.87
N ALA A 80 -13.04 13.11 9.76
CA ALA A 80 -12.22 14.31 9.66
C ALA A 80 -12.43 15.00 8.31
N PRO A 81 -12.36 16.34 8.26
CA PRO A 81 -12.49 17.04 7.00
C PRO A 81 -11.22 16.83 6.15
N MET A 82 -11.39 16.59 4.85
CA MET A 82 -10.29 16.40 3.90
C MET A 82 -10.29 17.47 2.82
N THR A 83 -9.12 17.79 2.29
CA THR A 83 -9.00 18.64 1.11
C THR A 83 -9.42 17.88 -0.15
N ALA A 84 -9.75 18.60 -1.22
CA ALA A 84 -10.02 18.01 -2.52
C ALA A 84 -8.84 17.14 -3.00
N TYR A 85 -7.61 17.61 -2.82
CA TYR A 85 -6.40 16.86 -3.17
C TYR A 85 -6.29 15.55 -2.39
N ARG A 86 -6.48 15.55 -1.06
CA ARG A 86 -6.35 14.33 -0.26
C ARG A 86 -7.43 13.31 -0.60
N THR A 87 -8.67 13.77 -0.85
CA THR A 87 -9.76 12.92 -1.34
C THR A 87 -9.42 12.31 -2.70
N HIS A 88 -8.92 13.11 -3.64
CA HIS A 88 -8.54 12.65 -4.97
C HIS A 88 -7.38 11.63 -4.91
N SER A 89 -6.31 11.98 -4.19
CA SER A 89 -5.10 11.17 -4.04
C SER A 89 -5.39 9.78 -3.48
N LEU A 90 -6.26 9.69 -2.48
CA LEU A 90 -6.66 8.44 -1.82
C LEU A 90 -7.62 7.59 -2.65
N LEU A 91 -8.66 8.22 -3.21
CA LEU A 91 -9.87 7.53 -3.63
C LEU A 91 -10.10 7.56 -5.15
N SER A 92 -9.22 8.20 -5.91
CA SER A 92 -9.30 8.18 -7.38
C SER A 92 -8.38 7.12 -7.97
N VAL A 93 -8.78 6.57 -9.11
CA VAL A 93 -7.93 5.67 -9.89
C VAL A 93 -6.64 6.39 -10.28
N GLY A 94 -5.51 5.83 -9.85
CA GLY A 94 -4.19 6.35 -10.18
C GLY A 94 -3.82 7.64 -9.46
N GLY A 95 -4.55 8.03 -8.40
CA GLY A 95 -4.15 9.09 -7.48
C GLY A 95 -2.80 8.81 -6.81
N ASP A 96 -2.20 9.81 -6.19
CA ASP A 96 -0.82 9.73 -5.70
C ASP A 96 -0.63 8.69 -4.57
N ASP A 97 -1.70 8.32 -3.86
CA ASP A 97 -1.70 7.28 -2.83
C ASP A 97 -2.13 5.89 -3.35
N ASP A 98 -2.52 5.77 -4.63
CA ASP A 98 -3.04 4.54 -5.23
C ASP A 98 -1.92 3.57 -5.64
N TYR A 99 -1.24 2.98 -4.64
CA TYR A 99 -0.15 2.01 -4.83
C TYR A 99 -0.61 0.55 -4.89
N PHE A 100 -1.74 0.24 -4.25
CA PHE A 100 -2.10 -1.14 -3.91
C PHE A 100 -3.37 -1.64 -4.62
N SER A 101 -4.02 -0.82 -5.45
CA SER A 101 -5.25 -1.25 -6.13
C SER A 101 -5.02 -2.46 -7.03
N SER A 102 -5.93 -3.42 -6.94
CA SER A 102 -5.82 -4.70 -7.62
C SER A 102 -5.91 -4.61 -9.15
N ASP A 103 -6.47 -3.52 -9.67
CA ASP A 103 -6.66 -3.25 -11.09
C ASP A 103 -5.58 -2.36 -11.72
N LEU A 104 -4.57 -1.92 -10.96
CA LEU A 104 -3.49 -1.10 -11.49
C LEU A 104 -2.78 -1.83 -12.63
N PRO A 105 -2.41 -1.16 -13.73
CA PRO A 105 -1.67 -1.80 -14.82
C PRO A 105 -0.23 -2.11 -14.38
N ASP A 106 0.37 -3.13 -15.00
CA ASP A 106 1.75 -3.54 -14.68
C ASP A 106 2.77 -2.40 -14.87
N SER A 107 2.50 -1.45 -15.77
CA SER A 107 3.33 -0.25 -15.94
C SER A 107 3.36 0.64 -14.70
N ARG A 108 2.25 0.73 -13.95
CA ARG A 108 2.22 1.46 -12.66
C ARG A 108 2.95 0.69 -11.58
N LEU A 109 2.79 -0.63 -11.52
CA LEU A 109 3.54 -1.47 -10.58
C LEU A 109 5.05 -1.41 -10.85
N ALA A 110 5.45 -1.36 -12.13
CA ALA A 110 6.85 -1.19 -12.52
C ALA A 110 7.40 0.17 -12.10
N ALA A 111 6.62 1.25 -12.24
CA ALA A 111 7.00 2.59 -11.82
C ALA A 111 7.01 2.79 -10.29
N THR A 112 6.39 1.89 -9.52
CA THR A 112 6.37 1.93 -8.06
C THR A 112 7.20 0.79 -7.47
N PHE A 113 6.62 -0.39 -7.31
CA PHE A 113 7.32 -1.56 -6.74
C PHE A 113 8.57 -1.95 -7.53
N GLY A 114 8.55 -1.81 -8.86
CA GLY A 114 9.72 -2.04 -9.70
C GLY A 114 10.85 -1.03 -9.52
N ASN A 115 10.59 0.10 -8.87
CA ASN A 115 11.58 1.13 -8.54
C ASN A 115 12.12 1.01 -7.11
N ILE A 116 11.72 -0.02 -6.35
CA ILE A 116 12.32 -0.29 -5.03
C ILE A 116 13.84 -0.50 -5.21
N PRO A 117 14.70 0.18 -4.41
CA PRO A 117 16.14 0.03 -4.51
C PRO A 117 16.60 -1.42 -4.40
N ARG A 118 17.57 -1.81 -5.24
CA ARG A 118 18.01 -3.22 -5.36
C ARG A 118 18.68 -3.76 -4.10
N ASP A 119 19.27 -2.87 -3.33
CA ASP A 119 19.92 -3.12 -2.05
C ASP A 119 18.96 -3.01 -0.85
N THR A 120 17.67 -2.79 -1.10
CA THR A 120 16.61 -2.82 -0.08
C THR A 120 15.74 -4.08 -0.24
N PRO A 121 16.03 -5.18 0.47
CA PRO A 121 15.11 -6.30 0.64
C PRO A 121 13.71 -5.85 1.06
N ILE A 122 12.67 -6.46 0.49
CA ILE A 122 11.29 -6.16 0.88
C ILE A 122 10.49 -7.40 1.25
N MET A 123 9.64 -7.28 2.27
CA MET A 123 8.66 -8.28 2.65
C MET A 123 7.24 -7.68 2.60
N PHE A 124 6.35 -8.33 1.85
CA PHE A 124 4.92 -8.01 1.82
C PHE A 124 4.15 -8.94 2.75
N LEU A 125 3.26 -8.40 3.56
CA LEU A 125 2.36 -9.14 4.46
C LEU A 125 0.93 -8.64 4.27
N LEU A 126 0.17 -9.36 3.45
CA LEU A 126 -1.24 -9.05 3.17
C LEU A 126 -2.13 -10.06 3.87
N GLY A 127 -2.74 -9.69 5.00
CA GLY A 127 -3.53 -10.62 5.80
C GLY A 127 -4.71 -11.24 5.06
N ALA A 128 -4.86 -12.56 5.14
CA ALA A 128 -5.99 -13.24 4.50
C ALA A 128 -7.33 -12.89 5.17
N ALA A 129 -7.29 -12.54 6.46
CA ALA A 129 -8.44 -12.14 7.25
C ALA A 129 -8.62 -10.60 7.30
N ASP A 130 -7.90 -9.84 6.47
CA ASP A 130 -8.09 -8.39 6.39
C ASP A 130 -9.51 -8.06 5.87
N PRO A 131 -10.36 -7.41 6.68
CA PRO A 131 -11.77 -7.18 6.36
C PRO A 131 -11.99 -6.05 5.35
N TYR A 132 -10.97 -5.24 5.07
CA TYR A 132 -11.06 -4.11 4.15
C TYR A 132 -10.73 -4.48 2.70
N ILE A 133 -10.16 -5.65 2.47
CA ILE A 133 -9.89 -6.14 1.12
C ILE A 133 -11.19 -6.77 0.57
N PRO A 134 -11.74 -6.27 -0.55
CA PRO A 134 -12.97 -6.83 -1.14
C PRO A 134 -12.83 -8.33 -1.44
N ASP A 135 -13.92 -9.08 -1.25
CA ASP A 135 -13.94 -10.54 -1.47
C ASP A 135 -13.65 -10.94 -2.93
N THR A 136 -13.81 -9.99 -3.86
CA THR A 136 -13.52 -10.15 -5.28
C THR A 136 -12.01 -10.12 -5.59
N VAL A 137 -11.17 -9.69 -4.65
CA VAL A 137 -9.72 -9.57 -4.84
C VAL A 137 -9.01 -10.87 -4.45
N ASP A 138 -8.31 -11.46 -5.41
CA ASP A 138 -7.38 -12.56 -5.16
C ASP A 138 -6.08 -12.02 -4.52
N ARG A 139 -6.01 -12.11 -3.19
CA ARG A 139 -4.87 -11.64 -2.38
C ARG A 139 -3.54 -12.28 -2.78
N VAL A 140 -3.55 -13.57 -3.15
CA VAL A 140 -2.33 -14.29 -3.53
C VAL A 140 -1.84 -13.81 -4.89
N ALA A 141 -2.75 -13.69 -5.86
CA ALA A 141 -2.42 -13.12 -7.16
C ALA A 141 -1.95 -11.67 -7.03
N LEU A 142 -2.59 -10.87 -6.17
CA LEU A 142 -2.23 -9.48 -5.94
C LEU A 142 -0.81 -9.33 -5.37
N VAL A 143 -0.49 -10.04 -4.29
CA VAL A 143 0.88 -10.05 -3.73
C VAL A 143 1.87 -10.52 -4.79
N ARG A 144 1.54 -11.56 -5.55
CA ARG A 144 2.41 -12.05 -6.63
C ARG A 144 2.72 -10.94 -7.64
N ARG A 145 1.73 -10.17 -8.11
CA ARG A 145 1.94 -9.06 -9.04
C ARG A 145 2.92 -8.02 -8.49
N TRP A 146 2.82 -7.67 -7.20
CA TRP A 146 3.76 -6.76 -6.57
C TRP A 146 5.17 -7.34 -6.54
N THR A 147 5.32 -8.58 -6.09
CA THR A 147 6.63 -9.23 -6.01
C THR A 147 7.28 -9.43 -7.37
N ASP A 148 6.50 -9.71 -8.41
CA ASP A 148 6.97 -9.85 -9.79
C ASP A 148 7.47 -8.50 -10.33
N ALA A 149 6.81 -7.38 -9.99
CA ALA A 149 7.27 -6.05 -10.32
C ALA A 149 8.61 -5.70 -9.64
N VAL A 150 8.76 -5.99 -8.34
CA VAL A 150 10.04 -5.81 -7.61
C VAL A 150 11.17 -6.57 -8.29
N ARG A 151 10.96 -7.86 -8.59
CA ARG A 151 11.97 -8.70 -9.24
C ARG A 151 12.31 -8.22 -10.64
N ALA A 152 11.33 -7.73 -11.40
CA ALA A 152 11.57 -7.15 -12.72
C ALA A 152 12.46 -5.90 -12.67
N GLY A 153 12.39 -5.11 -11.57
CA GLY A 153 13.31 -4.00 -11.28
C GLY A 153 14.72 -4.44 -10.82
N GLY A 154 14.89 -5.72 -10.51
CA GLY A 154 16.11 -6.30 -9.95
C GLY A 154 16.19 -6.23 -8.43
N GLY A 155 15.09 -5.94 -7.74
CA GLY A 155 15.00 -5.95 -6.28
C GLY A 155 14.82 -7.35 -5.71
N PHE A 156 15.01 -7.45 -4.39
CA PHE A 156 14.90 -8.70 -3.64
C PHE A 156 13.61 -8.75 -2.80
N VAL A 157 12.89 -9.86 -2.87
CA VAL A 157 11.66 -10.11 -2.11
C VAL A 157 11.87 -11.29 -1.17
N ASP A 158 11.49 -11.14 0.10
CA ASP A 158 11.46 -12.25 1.06
C ASP A 158 10.15 -13.04 0.99
N ASP A 159 10.09 -14.01 0.08
CA ASP A 159 8.94 -14.93 -0.05
C ASP A 159 8.84 -15.96 1.09
N LEU A 160 9.92 -16.14 1.88
CA LEU A 160 9.94 -17.14 2.93
C LEU A 160 9.11 -16.68 4.13
N ASN A 161 9.27 -15.40 4.50
CA ASN A 161 8.56 -14.80 5.63
C ASN A 161 7.33 -13.98 5.17
N GLY A 162 7.32 -13.50 3.92
CA GLY A 162 6.21 -12.74 3.34
C GLY A 162 5.02 -13.59 2.87
N GLY A 163 4.05 -12.92 2.28
CA GLY A 163 2.90 -13.54 1.60
C GLY A 163 1.55 -13.15 2.20
N VAL A 164 0.63 -14.13 2.21
CA VAL A 164 -0.77 -13.97 2.63
C VAL A 164 -1.05 -14.82 3.88
N PRO A 165 -0.69 -14.36 5.08
CA PRO A 165 -0.88 -15.12 6.32
C PRO A 165 -2.36 -15.24 6.69
N PRO A 166 -2.84 -16.43 7.11
CA PRO A 166 -4.27 -16.76 7.18
C PRO A 166 -5.05 -16.01 8.27
N GLU A 167 -4.46 -15.80 9.44
CA GLU A 167 -5.16 -15.24 10.62
C GLU A 167 -4.95 -13.74 10.81
N MET A 168 -4.18 -13.08 9.93
CA MET A 168 -3.90 -11.66 10.08
C MET A 168 -5.06 -10.80 9.55
N THR A 169 -5.62 -10.01 10.45
CA THR A 169 -6.50 -8.88 10.14
C THR A 169 -5.69 -7.61 9.91
N HIS A 170 -6.35 -6.51 9.55
CA HIS A 170 -5.68 -5.25 9.22
C HIS A 170 -4.82 -4.70 10.38
N ASN A 171 -5.43 -4.62 11.57
CA ASN A 171 -4.84 -3.98 12.74
C ASN A 171 -4.35 -4.97 13.80
N LEU A 172 -4.66 -6.26 13.66
CA LEU A 172 -4.32 -7.31 14.63
C LEU A 172 -4.78 -6.98 16.06
N ASN A 173 -5.90 -6.27 16.19
CA ASN A 173 -6.43 -5.79 17.47
C ASN A 173 -7.76 -6.46 17.84
N ASP A 174 -8.18 -7.45 17.08
CA ASP A 174 -9.36 -8.26 17.35
C ASP A 174 -9.14 -9.14 18.60
N GLU A 175 -10.24 -9.49 19.28
CA GLU A 175 -10.19 -10.48 20.34
C GLU A 175 -9.70 -11.83 19.79
N GLY A 176 -8.65 -12.41 20.39
CA GLY A 176 -8.07 -13.68 19.92
C GLY A 176 -6.93 -13.55 18.90
N ALA A 177 -6.44 -12.34 18.62
CA ALA A 177 -5.36 -12.10 17.66
C ALA A 177 -3.97 -12.58 18.11
N GLU A 178 -3.83 -13.24 19.28
CA GLU A 178 -2.51 -13.61 19.84
C GLU A 178 -1.69 -14.48 18.90
N ASN A 179 -2.31 -15.43 18.21
CA ASN A 179 -1.62 -16.29 17.24
C ASN A 179 -1.16 -15.50 16.01
N ALA A 180 -2.01 -14.61 15.49
CA ALA A 180 -1.70 -13.76 14.35
C ALA A 180 -0.55 -12.78 14.68
N ILE A 181 -0.55 -12.21 15.89
CA ILE A 181 0.54 -11.36 16.39
C ILE A 181 1.84 -12.17 16.52
N GLN A 182 1.78 -13.40 17.06
CA GLN A 182 2.95 -14.27 17.15
C GLN A 182 3.51 -14.64 15.77
N ASP A 183 2.64 -14.95 14.80
CA ASP A 183 3.05 -15.21 13.41
C ASP A 183 3.70 -13.97 12.78
N LEU A 184 3.12 -12.77 12.97
CA LEU A 184 3.71 -11.51 12.50
C LEU A 184 5.11 -11.31 13.07
N VAL A 185 5.26 -11.47 14.39
CA VAL A 185 6.56 -11.30 15.06
C VAL A 185 7.58 -12.29 14.53
N GLN A 186 7.20 -13.57 14.35
CA GLN A 186 8.11 -14.58 13.81
C GLN A 186 8.58 -14.24 12.39
N ARG A 187 7.69 -13.77 11.52
CA ARG A 187 8.01 -13.35 10.15
C ARG A 187 8.91 -12.12 10.13
N VAL A 188 8.62 -11.12 10.96
CA VAL A 188 9.46 -9.91 11.09
C VAL A 188 10.85 -10.28 11.58
N VAL A 189 10.97 -11.10 12.61
CA VAL A 189 12.27 -11.58 13.12
C VAL A 189 13.00 -12.40 12.06
N GLY A 190 12.28 -13.26 11.33
CA GLY A 190 12.82 -14.02 10.21
C GLY A 190 13.39 -13.13 9.11
N PHE A 191 12.65 -12.09 8.72
CA PHE A 191 13.10 -11.09 7.74
C PHE A 191 14.34 -10.34 8.22
N LEU A 192 14.34 -9.85 9.46
CA LEU A 192 15.48 -9.12 10.03
C LEU A 192 16.74 -10.00 10.11
N HIS A 193 16.62 -11.27 10.49
CA HIS A 193 17.75 -12.19 10.44
C HIS A 193 18.32 -12.37 9.04
N ARG A 194 17.48 -12.30 7.99
CA ARG A 194 17.95 -12.36 6.59
C ARG A 194 18.68 -11.09 6.19
N VAL A 195 18.12 -9.92 6.50
CA VAL A 195 18.78 -8.62 6.31
C VAL A 195 20.15 -8.60 7.01
N ASP A 196 20.22 -9.06 8.26
CA ASP A 196 21.47 -9.11 9.04
C ASP A 196 22.46 -10.17 8.51
N SER A 197 21.98 -11.34 8.08
CA SER A 197 22.85 -12.43 7.60
C SER A 197 23.42 -12.17 6.21
N GLU A 198 22.69 -11.45 5.35
CA GLU A 198 23.21 -10.89 4.10
C GLU A 198 24.32 -9.85 4.37
N LEU A 199 24.37 -9.27 5.59
CA LEU A 199 25.45 -8.39 6.09
C LEU A 199 26.61 -9.10 6.85
N VAL A 200 26.54 -10.42 7.09
CA VAL A 200 27.72 -11.20 7.59
C VAL A 200 28.52 -11.85 6.44
N GLN A 201 27.98 -11.86 5.21
CA GLN A 201 28.71 -12.32 4.02
C GLN A 201 28.75 -11.29 2.86
N GLY A 202 28.38 -10.03 3.12
CA GLY A 202 28.36 -8.94 2.14
C GLY A 202 29.58 -7.99 2.15
N SER A 203 30.66 -8.29 2.91
CA SER A 203 31.93 -7.54 2.75
C SER A 203 32.71 -7.90 1.48
N ALA A 204 32.15 -8.75 0.61
CA ALA A 204 32.57 -8.87 -0.77
C ALA A 204 32.00 -7.70 -1.59
N ARG A 205 32.56 -6.51 -1.38
CA ARG A 205 32.76 -5.56 -2.46
C ARG A 205 33.45 -6.30 -3.61
N LEU A 206 32.72 -6.69 -4.65
CA LEU A 206 33.31 -7.00 -5.95
C LEU A 206 33.38 -5.71 -6.78
N TYR A 207 34.25 -4.81 -6.32
CA TYR A 207 35.11 -4.04 -7.21
C TYR A 207 36.42 -4.83 -7.36
N SER A 208 36.40 -5.79 -8.28
CA SER A 208 37.55 -6.40 -8.98
C SER A 208 36.90 -7.32 -10.04
N LEU A 209 36.88 -7.03 -11.33
CA LEU A 209 37.85 -6.41 -12.22
C LEU A 209 37.17 -5.41 -13.17
#